data_AF-R0ID51-F1
#
_entry.id   AF-R0ID51-F1
#
_cell.length_a   1.000
_cell.length_b   1.000
_cell.length_c   1.000
_cell.angle_alpha   90.00
_cell.angle_beta   90.00
_cell.angle_gamma   90.00
#
_symmetry.space_group_name_H-M   'P 1'
#
loop_
_entity.id
_entity.type
_entity.pdbx_description
1 polymer ?
#
loop_
_entity_poly.entity_id
_entity_poly.type
_entity_poly.pdbx_seq_one_letter_code
_entity_poly.pdbx_strand_id
1 'polypeptide(L)'
;MARRRVRPELTMADSVLYLTSVKETFHDEPAKFKEVLKLLVDIKAHRINKESGIARMTHLIKGHPKLLRGLRFFLPKAKLTIPAKANK
;
A
#
# COMPACT_ATOMS: atom_id res chain seq x y z
N MET A 1 -28.00 14.61 -13.08
CA MET A 1 -26.94 14.79 -12.06
C MET A 1 -26.71 13.46 -11.33
N ALA A 2 -25.61 12.78 -11.61
CA ALA A 2 -24.98 11.84 -10.68
C ALA A 2 -23.61 11.52 -11.28
N ARG A 3 -22.57 12.29 -10.91
CA ARG A 3 -21.21 11.84 -11.13
C ARG A 3 -21.06 10.57 -10.31
N ARG A 4 -21.20 9.43 -10.97
CA ARG A 4 -20.90 8.11 -10.41
C ARG A 4 -19.53 8.29 -9.78
N ARG A 5 -19.47 8.35 -8.45
CA ARG A 5 -18.21 8.16 -7.74
C ARG A 5 -17.87 6.72 -8.08
N VAL A 6 -17.17 6.54 -9.20
CA VAL A 6 -16.41 5.34 -9.46
C VAL A 6 -15.51 5.28 -8.25
N ARG A 7 -15.90 4.48 -7.25
CA ARG A 7 -14.93 3.98 -6.31
C ARG A 7 -13.89 3.37 -7.24
N PRO A 8 -12.62 3.81 -7.21
CA PRO A 8 -11.59 3.05 -7.89
C PRO A 8 -11.59 1.70 -7.17
N GLU A 9 -12.44 0.78 -7.65
CA GLU A 9 -12.24 -0.64 -7.54
C GLU A 9 -10.81 -0.80 -7.98
N LEU A 10 -9.97 -1.30 -7.07
CA LEU A 10 -8.59 -1.64 -7.39
C LEU A 10 -8.61 -2.53 -8.62
N THR A 11 -8.41 -1.94 -9.78
CA THR A 11 -8.35 -2.70 -11.00
C THR A 11 -7.11 -3.55 -10.89
N MET A 12 -7.17 -4.81 -11.37
CA MET A 12 -5.99 -5.67 -11.38
C MET A 12 -4.80 -4.96 -12.06
N ALA A 13 -5.08 -4.09 -13.04
CA ALA A 13 -4.11 -3.21 -13.69
C ALA A 13 -3.36 -2.29 -12.70
N ASP A 14 -4.05 -1.60 -11.78
CA ASP A 14 -3.41 -0.73 -10.79
C ASP A 14 -2.54 -1.52 -9.79
N SER A 15 -2.98 -2.74 -9.47
CA SER A 15 -2.21 -3.63 -8.59
C SER A 15 -0.91 -4.10 -9.27
N VAL A 16 -0.97 -4.39 -10.57
CA VAL A 16 0.20 -4.78 -11.37
C VAL A 16 1.17 -3.60 -11.50
N LEU A 17 0.68 -2.39 -11.79
CA LEU A 17 1.53 -1.18 -11.85
C LEU A 17 2.24 -0.89 -10.52
N TYR A 18 1.55 -1.12 -9.39
CA TYR A 18 2.16 -0.97 -8.08
C TYR A 18 3.28 -1.99 -7.85
N LEU A 19 3.05 -3.28 -8.16
CA LEU A 19 4.08 -4.31 -8.04
C LEU A 19 5.30 -4.02 -8.91
N THR A 20 5.10 -3.52 -10.14
CA THR A 20 6.19 -3.06 -11.01
C THR A 20 6.99 -1.94 -10.35
N SER A 21 6.31 -0.93 -9.80
CA SER A 21 6.97 0.18 -9.11
C SER A 21 7.77 -0.28 -7.89
N VAL A 22 7.22 -1.22 -7.09
CA VAL A 22 7.91 -1.83 -5.94
C VAL A 22 9.16 -2.59 -6.41
N LYS A 23 9.05 -3.36 -7.49
CA LYS A 23 10.17 -4.10 -8.08
C LYS A 23 11.28 -3.19 -8.61
N GLU A 24 10.93 -2.11 -9.31
CA GLU A 24 11.92 -1.13 -9.80
C GLU A 24 12.59 -0.37 -8.66
N THR A 25 11.80 0.02 -7.64
CA THR A 25 12.32 0.77 -6.49
C THR A 25 13.28 -0.06 -5.65
N PHE A 26 12.98 -1.34 -5.45
CA PHE A 26 13.82 -2.28 -4.70
C PHE A 26 14.68 -3.15 -5.63
N HIS A 27 14.94 -2.71 -6.85
CA HIS A 27 15.79 -3.44 -7.79
C HIS A 27 17.19 -3.65 -7.21
N ASP A 28 17.73 -2.63 -6.54
CA ASP A 28 19.04 -2.66 -5.88
C ASP A 28 19.00 -3.39 -4.52
N GLU A 29 17.83 -3.52 -3.91
CA GLU A 29 17.64 -4.09 -2.57
C GLU A 29 16.62 -5.25 -2.57
N PRO A 30 16.99 -6.42 -3.14
CA PRO A 30 16.09 -7.58 -3.25
C PRO A 30 15.62 -8.11 -1.88
N ALA A 31 16.36 -7.84 -0.81
CA ALA A 31 15.97 -8.16 0.57
C ALA A 31 14.69 -7.40 0.99
N LYS A 32 14.60 -6.11 0.68
CA LYS A 32 13.41 -5.31 0.97
C LYS A 32 12.22 -5.75 0.13
N PHE A 33 12.45 -6.09 -1.14
CA PHE A 33 11.40 -6.64 -2.01
C PHE A 33 10.80 -7.94 -1.42
N LYS A 34 11.65 -8.87 -0.96
CA LYS A 34 11.21 -10.11 -0.29
C LYS A 34 10.39 -9.84 0.97
N GLU A 35 10.79 -8.87 1.79
CA GLU A 35 10.05 -8.48 3.00
C GLU A 35 8.65 -7.93 2.66
N VAL A 36 8.52 -7.11 1.61
CA VAL A 36 7.19 -6.63 1.14
C VAL A 36 6.31 -7.80 0.71
N LEU A 37 6.85 -8.76 -0.06
CA LEU A 37 6.09 -9.93 -0.49
C LEU A 37 5.66 -10.80 0.70
N LYS A 38 6.56 -11.01 1.66
CA LYS A 38 6.27 -11.76 2.89
C LYS A 38 5.13 -11.11 3.69
N LEU A 39 5.17 -9.78 3.84
CA LEU A 39 4.09 -9.01 4.46
C LEU A 39 2.76 -9.19 3.73
N LEU A 40 2.75 -9.13 2.39
CA LEU A 40 1.53 -9.35 1.60
C LEU A 40 0.98 -10.77 1.78
N VAL A 41 1.85 -11.77 1.84
CA VAL A 41 1.46 -13.17 2.11
C VAL A 41 0.92 -13.32 3.52
N ASP A 42 1.57 -12.75 4.53
CA ASP A 42 1.09 -12.79 5.92
C ASP A 42 -0.26 -12.09 6.09
N ILE A 43 -0.50 -10.97 5.38
CA ILE A 43 -1.80 -10.28 5.35
C ILE A 43 -2.86 -11.16 4.68
N LYS A 44 -2.54 -11.78 3.53
CA LYS A 44 -3.45 -12.70 2.82
C LYS A 44 -3.76 -13.96 3.63
N ALA A 45 -2.78 -14.47 4.36
CA ALA A 45 -2.91 -15.64 5.21
C ALA A 45 -3.59 -15.32 6.56
N HIS A 46 -4.04 -14.09 6.79
CA HIS A 46 -4.59 -13.62 8.07
C HIS A 46 -3.63 -13.83 9.27
N ARG A 47 -2.33 -14.03 9.02
CA ARG A 47 -1.30 -14.17 10.06
C ARG A 47 -1.03 -12.86 10.78
N ILE A 48 -1.23 -11.74 10.10
CA ILE A 48 -1.14 -10.40 10.65
C ILE A 48 -2.38 -9.59 10.31
N ASN A 49 -2.83 -8.76 11.24
CA ASN A 49 -3.94 -7.85 11.01
C ASN A 49 -3.62 -6.92 9.83
N LYS A 50 -4.62 -6.63 9.01
CA LYS A 50 -4.50 -5.74 7.85
C LYS A 50 -3.83 -4.43 8.23
N GLU A 51 -4.23 -3.82 9.34
CA GLU A 51 -3.65 -2.58 9.86
C GLU A 51 -2.18 -2.71 10.24
N SER A 52 -1.81 -3.79 10.94
CA SER A 52 -0.42 -4.07 11.32
C SER A 52 0.47 -4.37 10.11
N GLY A 53 -0.05 -5.10 9.12
CA GLY A 53 0.65 -5.37 7.86
C GLY A 53 0.87 -4.09 7.04
N ILE A 54 -0.12 -3.20 7.00
CA ILE A 54 0.01 -1.89 6.36
C ILE A 54 1.05 -1.03 7.09
N ALA A 55 1.04 -0.98 8.42
CA ALA A 55 2.00 -0.21 9.20
C ALA A 55 3.45 -0.69 8.95
N ARG A 56 3.68 -2.01 8.93
CA ARG A 56 4.98 -2.60 8.62
C ARG A 56 5.41 -2.33 7.18
N MET A 57 4.49 -2.48 6.21
CA MET A 57 4.78 -2.18 4.81
C MET A 57 5.09 -0.69 4.60
N THR A 58 4.36 0.20 5.30
CA THR A 58 4.62 1.66 5.33
C THR A 58 6.00 1.96 5.88
N HIS A 59 6.43 1.27 6.93
CA HIS A 59 7.77 1.42 7.50
C HIS A 59 8.85 0.95 6.51
N LEU A 60 8.63 -0.19 5.84
CA LEU A 60 9.57 -0.75 4.87
C LEU A 60 9.80 0.15 3.66
N ILE A 61 8.75 0.85 3.22
CA ILE A 61 8.80 1.81 2.10
C ILE A 61 8.97 3.26 2.56
N LYS A 62 9.33 3.53 3.83
CA LYS A 62 9.35 4.87 4.44
C LYS A 62 10.34 5.86 3.77
N GLY A 63 11.27 5.38 2.95
CA GLY A 63 12.16 6.21 2.11
C GLY A 63 11.70 6.40 0.66
N HIS A 64 10.58 5.78 0.26
CA HIS A 64 10.14 5.70 -1.13
C HIS A 64 8.74 6.32 -1.29
N PRO A 65 8.65 7.66 -1.46
CA PRO A 65 7.37 8.36 -1.52
C PRO A 65 6.47 7.90 -2.68
N LYS A 66 7.06 7.38 -3.77
CA LYS A 66 6.31 6.77 -4.89
C LYS A 66 5.52 5.54 -4.43
N LEU A 67 6.14 4.67 -3.63
CA LEU A 67 5.50 3.46 -3.12
C LEU A 67 4.47 3.78 -2.04
N LEU A 68 4.78 4.73 -1.15
CA LEU A 68 3.85 5.18 -0.13
C LEU A 68 2.54 5.71 -0.74
N ARG A 69 2.67 6.47 -1.84
CA ARG A 69 1.53 7.02 -2.58
C ARG A 69 0.72 5.91 -3.25
N GLY A 70 1.38 4.90 -3.83
CA GLY A 70 0.74 3.70 -4.40
C GLY A 70 0.05 2.81 -3.37
N LEU A 71 0.57 2.73 -2.13
CA LEU A 71 -0.03 1.94 -1.06
C LEU A 71 -1.44 2.44 -0.69
N ARG A 72 -1.66 3.76 -0.75
CA ARG A 72 -2.98 4.37 -0.56
C ARG A 72 -3.98 3.96 -1.65
N PHE A 73 -3.52 3.68 -2.88
CA PHE A 73 -4.37 3.13 -3.93
C PHE A 73 -4.70 1.65 -3.68
N PHE A 74 -3.74 0.88 -3.13
CA PHE A 74 -3.90 -0.53 -2.76
C PHE A 74 -4.93 -0.79 -1.65
N LEU A 75 -5.55 0.25 -1.08
CA LEU A 75 -6.56 0.14 -0.02
C LEU A 75 -7.73 1.12 -0.21
N PRO A 76 -8.73 0.82 -1.07
CA PRO A 76 -9.89 1.68 -1.27
C PRO A 76 -10.81 1.77 -0.02
N LYS A 77 -10.65 0.86 0.95
CA LYS A 77 -11.44 0.83 2.20
C LYS A 77 -10.65 1.15 3.47
N ALA A 78 -9.32 1.28 3.41
CA ALA A 78 -8.62 1.84 4.54
C ALA A 78 -8.91 3.34 4.52
N LYS A 79 -9.96 3.75 5.21
CA LYS A 79 -10.00 5.08 5.80
C LYS A 79 -8.75 5.16 6.67
N LEU A 80 -7.63 5.54 6.07
CA LEU A 80 -6.55 6.17 6.80
C LEU A 80 -7.21 7.46 7.29
N THR A 81 -7.91 7.34 8.42
CA THR A 81 -8.16 8.45 9.31
C THR A 81 -6.76 8.88 9.69
N ILE A 82 -6.13 9.69 8.83
CA ILE A 82 -5.12 10.62 9.28
C ILE A 82 -5.86 11.35 10.39
N PRO A 83 -5.50 11.19 11.68
CA PRO A 83 -6.05 12.09 12.66
C PRO A 83 -5.66 13.46 12.12
N ALA A 84 -6.66 14.28 11.79
CA ALA A 84 -6.48 15.68 11.50
C ALA A 84 -5.94 16.30 12.79
N LYS A 85 -4.64 16.13 13.02
CA LYS A 85 -3.92 16.79 14.11
C LYS A 85 -3.24 17.99 13.49
N ALA A 86 -4.05 19.03 13.33
CA ALA A 86 -3.72 20.44 13.16
C ALA A 86 -5.10 21.14 13.18
N ASN A 87 -5.41 22.13 14.02
CA ASN A 87 -4.58 23.03 14.79
C ASN A 87 -5.52 23.85 15.71
N LYS A 88 -5.02 24.15 16.93
CA LYS A 88 -5.56 25.02 17.99
C LYS A 88 -6.63 24.47 18.92
#